data_AF-A0A2U3N173-F1
#
_entry.id   AF-A0A2U3N173-F1
#
_cell.length_a   1.000
_cell.length_b   1.000
_cell.length_c   1.000
_cell.angle_alpha   90.00
_cell.angle_beta   90.00
_cell.angle_gamma   90.00
#
_symmetry.space_group_name_H-M   'P 1'
#
loop_
_entity.id
_entity.type
_entity.pdbx_description
1 polymer ?
#
loop_
_entity_poly.entity_id
_entity_poly.type
_entity_poly.pdbx_seq_one_letter_code
_entity_poly.pdbx_strand_id
1 'polypeptide(L)'
;MLEQLQRLQAHFGVLKTRLDHLVKENDSLLKQKDSSDEQHHTQITQKNSIITQKQDEIERLNDQVQQLQDQLKNLNSDATALADRYGRLEKSCTDLKNRFQEILAERNELRIVKEKMLNEQRHASQEIQDLKNERERLIQKNDHAKNKVEAIIQRLSILGTEQDQHAQEIAQLAHPTDANEEA
;
A
#
# COMPACT_ATOMS: atom_id res chain seq x y z
N MET A 1 97.98 92.28 12.57
CA MET A 1 98.04 91.03 11.78
C MET A 1 98.01 89.77 12.64
N LEU A 2 98.81 89.68 13.72
CA LEU A 2 98.88 88.47 14.55
C LEU A 2 97.55 88.08 15.23
N GLU A 3 96.82 89.05 15.81
CA GLU A 3 95.51 88.80 16.47
C GLU A 3 94.43 88.32 15.51
N GLN A 4 94.41 88.83 14.27
CA GLN A 4 93.48 88.36 13.23
C GLN A 4 93.78 86.92 12.83
N LEU A 5 95.06 86.56 12.76
CA LEU A 5 95.50 85.18 12.48
C LEU A 5 95.09 84.23 13.63
N GLN A 6 95.26 84.65 14.88
CA GLN A 6 94.83 83.90 16.06
C GLN A 6 93.31 83.72 16.13
N ARG A 7 92.52 84.76 15.80
CA ARG A 7 91.06 84.64 15.69
C ARG A 7 90.62 83.66 14.60
N LEU A 8 91.26 83.71 13.43
CA LEU A 8 90.96 82.79 12.34
C LEU A 8 91.28 81.34 12.72
N GLN A 9 92.41 81.13 13.40
CA GLN A 9 92.85 79.82 13.90
C GLN A 9 91.87 79.25 14.94
N ALA A 10 91.35 80.09 15.84
CA ALA A 10 90.31 79.70 16.78
C ALA A 10 88.98 79.32 16.08
N HIS A 11 88.54 80.14 15.11
CA HIS A 11 87.36 79.83 14.30
C HIS A 11 87.50 78.51 13.53
N PHE A 12 88.67 78.25 12.95
CA PHE A 12 88.98 76.98 12.27
C PHE A 12 88.90 75.79 13.23
N GLY A 13 89.40 75.94 14.46
CA GLY A 13 89.30 74.90 15.50
C GLY A 13 87.84 74.59 15.88
N VAL A 14 86.99 75.61 16.03
CA VAL A 14 85.55 75.44 16.30
C VAL A 14 84.85 74.77 15.12
N LEU A 15 85.12 75.20 13.89
CA LEU A 15 84.54 74.59 12.68
C LEU A 15 84.94 73.12 12.54
N LYS A 16 86.20 72.78 12.80
CA LYS A 16 86.68 71.40 12.77
C LYS A 16 85.95 70.52 13.79
N THR A 17 85.84 71.01 15.03
CA THR A 17 85.10 70.28 16.10
C THR A 17 83.64 70.06 15.72
N ARG A 18 82.99 71.07 15.11
CA ARG A 18 81.61 70.95 14.66
C ARG A 18 81.46 70.00 13.47
N LEU A 19 82.41 70.00 12.54
CA LEU A 19 82.45 69.04 11.44
C LEU A 19 82.60 67.61 11.97
N ASP A 20 83.53 67.38 12.89
CA ASP A 20 83.74 66.07 13.51
C ASP A 20 82.49 65.59 14.28
N HIS A 21 81.76 66.51 14.91
CA HIS A 21 80.49 66.20 15.56
C HIS A 21 79.41 65.80 14.55
N LEU A 22 79.23 66.58 13.49
CA LEU A 22 78.25 66.31 12.43
C LEU A 22 78.54 64.98 11.71
N VAL A 23 79.81 64.65 11.47
CA VAL A 23 80.19 63.35 10.88
C VAL A 23 79.77 62.20 11.80
N LYS A 24 80.06 62.29 13.10
CA LYS A 24 79.65 61.26 14.07
C LYS A 24 78.14 61.13 14.19
N GLU A 25 77.43 62.26 14.17
CA GLU A 25 75.96 62.27 14.18
C GLU A 25 75.39 61.61 12.93
N ASN A 26 75.94 61.93 11.75
CA ASN A 26 75.52 61.34 10.48
C ASN A 26 75.78 59.82 10.44
N ASP A 27 76.96 59.37 10.90
CA ASP A 27 77.28 57.95 11.04
C ASP A 27 76.32 57.24 12.00
N SER A 28 75.93 57.89 13.10
CA SER A 28 74.94 57.37 14.05
C SER A 28 73.55 57.26 13.43
N LEU A 29 73.12 58.28 12.69
CA LEU A 29 71.83 58.31 12.00
C LEU A 29 71.75 57.25 10.89
N LEU A 30 72.83 57.06 10.13
CA LEU A 30 72.93 55.99 9.13
C LEU A 30 72.76 54.61 9.77
N LYS A 31 73.48 54.33 10.87
CA LYS A 31 73.35 53.06 11.61
C LYS A 31 71.94 52.86 12.16
N GLN A 32 71.32 53.92 12.69
CA GLN A 32 69.96 53.84 13.20
C GLN A 32 68.94 53.56 12.08
N LYS A 33 69.12 54.20 10.92
CA LYS A 33 68.31 53.96 9.74
C LYS A 33 68.43 52.51 9.27
N ASP A 34 69.65 52.01 9.10
CA ASP A 34 69.90 50.63 8.65
C ASP A 34 69.27 49.61 9.60
N SER A 35 69.42 49.82 10.92
CA SER A 35 68.77 48.97 11.93
C SER A 35 67.25 49.03 11.88
N SER A 36 66.68 50.21 11.62
CA SER A 36 65.22 50.38 11.49
C SER A 36 64.69 49.69 10.23
N ASP A 37 65.40 49.84 9.11
CA ASP A 37 65.03 49.22 7.83
C ASP A 37 65.07 47.69 7.93
N GLU A 38 66.06 47.12 8.62
CA GLU A 38 66.16 45.67 8.86
C GLU A 38 65.01 45.15 9.76
N GLN A 39 64.65 45.91 10.81
CA GLN A 39 63.50 45.59 11.66
C GLN A 39 62.19 45.63 10.87
N HIS A 40 61.98 46.65 10.05
CA HIS A 40 60.79 46.75 9.21
C HIS A 40 60.73 45.61 8.18
N HIS A 41 61.85 45.27 7.56
CA HIS A 41 61.92 44.16 6.63
C HIS A 41 61.53 42.83 7.28
N THR A 42 62.04 42.57 8.50
CA THR A 42 61.68 41.38 9.28
C THR A 42 60.18 41.35 9.60
N GLN A 43 59.60 42.47 10.02
CA GLN A 43 58.16 42.56 10.31
C GLN A 43 57.30 42.34 9.06
N ILE A 44 57.71 42.87 7.90
CA ILE A 44 57.00 42.67 6.63
C ILE A 44 57.01 41.19 6.26
N THR A 45 58.16 40.53 6.33
CA THR A 45 58.29 39.10 6.03
C THR A 45 57.42 38.25 6.95
N GLN A 46 57.40 38.56 8.25
CA GLN A 46 56.55 37.86 9.21
C GLN A 46 55.06 38.06 8.91
N LYS A 47 54.63 39.30 8.62
CA LYS A 47 53.24 39.61 8.26
C LYS A 47 52.82 38.89 6.98
N ASN A 48 53.68 38.86 5.96
CA ASN A 48 53.42 38.16 4.71
C ASN A 48 53.23 36.65 4.95
N SER A 49 54.07 36.04 5.79
CA SER A 49 53.91 34.62 6.16
C SER A 49 52.55 34.35 6.82
N ILE A 50 52.12 35.22 7.75
CA ILE A 50 50.80 35.11 8.40
C ILE A 50 49.67 35.28 7.39
N ILE A 51 49.80 36.22 6.45
CA ILE A 51 48.79 36.44 5.40
C ILE A 51 48.62 35.19 4.55
N THR A 52 49.72 34.56 4.11
CA THR A 52 49.69 33.31 3.34
C THR A 52 49.01 32.20 4.13
N GLN A 53 49.38 32.00 5.40
CA GLN A 53 48.74 30.98 6.25
C GLN A 53 47.23 31.19 6.39
N LYS A 54 46.78 32.45 6.53
CA LYS A 54 45.36 32.77 6.61
C LYS A 54 44.63 32.58 5.29
N GLN A 55 45.29 32.83 4.15
CA GLN A 55 44.73 32.55 2.83
C GLN A 55 44.52 31.04 2.64
N ASP A 56 45.50 30.22 2.98
CA ASP A 56 45.37 28.76 2.92
C ASP A 56 44.24 28.25 3.82
N GLU A 57 44.07 28.85 5.02
CA GLU A 57 42.98 28.51 5.93
C GLU A 57 41.60 28.89 5.36
N ILE A 58 41.49 30.07 4.74
CA ILE A 58 40.26 30.52 4.08
C ILE A 58 39.88 29.58 2.92
N GLU A 59 40.85 29.18 2.09
CA GLU A 59 40.60 28.24 0.99
C GLU A 59 40.08 26.89 1.51
N ARG A 60 40.72 26.33 2.55
CA ARG A 60 40.25 25.08 3.18
C ARG A 60 38.84 25.19 3.76
N LEU A 61 38.53 26.31 4.41
CA LEU A 61 37.20 26.54 4.97
C LEU A 61 36.15 26.68 3.86
N ASN A 62 36.48 27.36 2.75
CA ASN A 62 35.59 27.46 1.60
C ASN A 62 35.30 26.07 0.99
N ASP A 63 36.31 25.22 0.85
CA ASP A 63 36.13 23.85 0.35
C ASP A 63 35.22 23.04 1.28
N GLN A 64 35.39 23.17 2.61
CA GLN A 64 34.52 22.50 3.59
C GLN A 64 33.08 23.00 3.51
N VAL A 65 32.88 24.31 3.38
CA VAL A 65 31.55 24.91 3.22
C VAL A 65 30.87 24.38 1.95
N GLN A 66 31.60 24.30 0.84
CA GLN A 66 31.06 23.78 -0.42
C GLN A 66 30.65 22.31 -0.27
N GLN A 67 31.50 21.48 0.35
CA GLN A 67 31.18 20.07 0.60
C GLN A 67 29.94 19.90 1.47
N LEU A 68 29.80 20.69 2.54
CA LEU A 68 28.63 20.65 3.42
C LEU A 68 27.36 21.11 2.70
N GLN A 69 27.45 22.11 1.84
CA GLN A 69 26.32 22.55 1.01
C GLN A 69 25.85 21.45 0.05
N ASP A 70 26.78 20.75 -0.59
CA ASP A 70 26.44 19.64 -1.48
C ASP A 70 25.83 18.46 -0.72
N GLN A 71 26.34 18.12 0.46
CA GLN A 71 25.75 17.12 1.35
C GLN A 71 24.33 17.49 1.76
N LEU A 72 24.08 18.75 2.14
CA LEU A 72 22.77 19.23 2.52
C LEU A 72 21.78 19.19 1.35
N LYS A 73 22.23 19.51 0.13
CA LYS A 73 21.43 19.38 -1.09
C LYS A 73 21.02 17.94 -1.36
N ASN A 74 21.96 16.99 -1.21
CA ASN A 74 21.68 15.56 -1.37
C ASN A 74 20.68 15.07 -0.32
N LEU A 75 20.89 15.45 0.95
CA LEU A 75 19.98 15.05 2.03
C LEU A 75 18.56 15.59 1.83
N ASN A 76 18.41 16.82 1.32
CA ASN A 76 17.10 17.38 0.97
C ASN A 76 16.41 16.63 -0.18
N SER A 77 17.18 16.22 -1.19
CA SER A 77 16.69 15.37 -2.28
C SER A 77 16.20 14.02 -1.75
N ASP A 78 16.99 13.38 -0.89
CA ASP A 78 16.63 12.10 -0.28
C ASP A 78 15.39 12.21 0.62
N ALA A 79 15.28 13.28 1.40
CA ALA A 79 14.11 13.54 2.24
C ALA A 79 12.83 13.70 1.40
N THR A 80 12.92 14.39 0.27
CA THR A 80 11.79 14.57 -0.66
C THR A 80 11.40 13.25 -1.32
N ALA A 81 12.38 12.49 -1.81
CA ALA A 81 12.14 11.17 -2.39
C ALA A 81 11.52 10.18 -1.38
N LEU A 82 11.91 10.29 -0.11
CA LEU A 82 11.36 9.48 0.97
C LEU A 82 9.91 9.89 1.28
N ALA A 83 9.61 11.18 1.35
CA ALA A 83 8.25 11.68 1.54
C ALA A 83 7.30 11.18 0.43
N ASP A 84 7.75 11.20 -0.84
CA ASP A 84 6.99 10.66 -1.96
C ASP A 84 6.73 9.16 -1.84
N ARG A 85 7.72 8.39 -1.36
CA ARG A 85 7.56 6.95 -1.11
C ARG A 85 6.54 6.69 -0.01
N TYR A 86 6.59 7.45 1.09
CA TYR A 86 5.58 7.36 2.15
C TYR A 86 4.18 7.70 1.65
N GLY A 87 4.03 8.76 0.85
CA GLY A 87 2.73 9.13 0.27
C GLY A 87 2.17 8.05 -0.67
N ARG A 88 3.02 7.37 -1.44
CA ARG A 88 2.60 6.20 -2.25
C ARG A 88 2.18 5.02 -1.39
N LEU A 89 2.93 4.75 -0.32
CA LEU A 89 2.63 3.65 0.61
C LEU A 89 1.31 3.87 1.35
N GLU A 90 1.04 5.10 1.79
CA GLU A 90 -0.21 5.48 2.45
C GLU A 90 -1.43 5.28 1.54
N LYS A 91 -1.31 5.68 0.27
CA LYS A 91 -2.35 5.41 -0.75
C LYS A 91 -2.59 3.91 -0.91
N SER A 92 -1.53 3.12 -1.06
CA SER A 92 -1.65 1.66 -1.19
C SER A 92 -2.29 1.01 0.05
N CYS A 93 -2.00 1.50 1.24
CA CYS A 93 -2.62 1.03 2.48
C CYS A 93 -4.13 1.35 2.51
N THR A 94 -4.51 2.54 2.06
CA THR A 94 -5.91 2.95 1.93
C THR A 94 -6.66 2.09 0.91
N ASP A 95 -6.07 1.86 -0.27
CA ASP A 95 -6.66 1.01 -1.30
C ASP A 95 -6.84 -0.43 -0.80
N LEU A 96 -5.84 -0.96 -0.11
CA LEU A 96 -5.91 -2.30 0.47
C LEU A 96 -7.01 -2.40 1.54
N LYS A 97 -7.14 -1.38 2.40
CA LYS A 97 -8.20 -1.30 3.41
C LYS A 97 -9.59 -1.30 2.75
N ASN A 98 -9.79 -0.51 1.69
CA ASN A 98 -11.06 -0.46 0.96
C ASN A 98 -11.39 -1.82 0.36
N ARG A 99 -10.41 -2.45 -0.29
CA ARG A 99 -10.58 -3.80 -0.89
C ARG A 99 -10.92 -4.86 0.17
N PHE A 100 -10.35 -4.76 1.37
CA PHE A 100 -10.75 -5.63 2.48
C PHE A 100 -12.20 -5.40 2.93
N GLN A 101 -12.66 -4.15 2.96
CA GLN A 101 -14.05 -3.84 3.32
C GLN A 101 -15.04 -4.38 2.28
N GLU A 102 -14.72 -4.25 1.00
CA GLU A 102 -15.51 -4.82 -0.10
C GLU A 102 -15.62 -6.35 0.03
N ILE A 103 -14.50 -7.05 0.22
CA ILE A 103 -14.50 -8.51 0.42
C ILE A 103 -15.34 -8.92 1.63
N LEU A 104 -15.30 -8.15 2.72
CA LEU A 104 -16.13 -8.42 3.90
C LEU A 104 -17.63 -8.24 3.60
N ALA A 105 -18.00 -7.25 2.80
CA ALA A 105 -19.37 -7.03 2.35
C ALA A 105 -19.83 -8.18 1.45
N GLU A 106 -19.08 -8.53 0.41
CA GLU A 106 -19.37 -9.65 -0.49
C GLU A 106 -19.55 -10.97 0.27
N ARG A 107 -18.66 -11.25 1.23
CA ARG A 107 -18.77 -12.43 2.09
C ARG A 107 -20.08 -12.44 2.89
N ASN A 108 -20.50 -11.28 3.42
CA ASN A 108 -21.75 -11.18 4.18
C ASN A 108 -22.97 -11.40 3.26
N GLU A 109 -22.95 -10.86 2.05
CA GLU A 109 -23.99 -11.10 1.04
C GLU A 109 -24.08 -12.58 0.65
N LEU A 110 -22.94 -13.22 0.38
CA LEU A 110 -22.89 -14.66 0.10
C LEU A 110 -23.44 -15.51 1.25
N ARG A 111 -23.21 -15.10 2.51
CA ARG A 111 -23.80 -15.76 3.68
C ARG A 111 -25.32 -15.70 3.66
N ILE A 112 -25.89 -14.53 3.35
CA ILE A 112 -27.34 -14.32 3.26
C ILE A 112 -27.94 -15.16 2.12
N VAL A 113 -27.30 -15.14 0.94
CA VAL A 113 -27.74 -15.95 -0.21
C VAL A 113 -27.71 -17.44 0.13
N LYS A 114 -26.65 -17.92 0.79
CA LYS A 114 -26.53 -19.31 1.24
C LYS A 114 -27.67 -19.69 2.19
N GLU A 115 -27.99 -18.83 3.16
CA GLU A 115 -29.08 -19.09 4.11
C GLU A 115 -30.44 -19.15 3.41
N LYS A 116 -30.70 -18.24 2.46
CA LYS A 116 -31.90 -18.24 1.64
C LYS A 116 -32.03 -19.55 0.82
N MET A 117 -30.96 -19.95 0.14
CA MET A 117 -30.94 -21.20 -0.63
C MET A 117 -31.17 -22.44 0.23
N LEU A 118 -30.62 -22.48 1.46
CA LEU A 118 -30.87 -23.59 2.38
C LEU A 118 -32.34 -23.66 2.81
N ASN A 119 -32.98 -22.51 3.05
CA ASN A 119 -34.40 -22.48 3.38
C ASN A 119 -35.27 -22.92 2.19
N GLU A 120 -34.98 -22.44 0.98
CA GLU A 120 -35.65 -22.88 -0.24
C GLU A 120 -35.49 -24.39 -0.46
N GLN A 121 -34.30 -24.94 -0.24
CA GLN A 121 -34.04 -26.37 -0.33
C GLN A 121 -34.87 -27.18 0.68
N ARG A 122 -35.02 -26.69 1.92
CA ARG A 122 -35.86 -27.34 2.94
C ARG A 122 -37.34 -27.33 2.53
N HIS A 123 -37.84 -26.20 2.03
CA HIS A 123 -39.21 -26.10 1.53
C HIS A 123 -39.47 -27.06 0.36
N ALA A 124 -38.60 -27.06 -0.65
CA ALA A 124 -38.72 -27.99 -1.77
C ALA A 124 -38.66 -29.46 -1.34
N SER A 125 -37.82 -29.80 -0.35
CA SER A 125 -37.75 -31.15 0.20
C SER A 125 -39.04 -31.58 0.90
N GLN A 126 -39.67 -30.66 1.64
CA GLN A 126 -40.96 -30.90 2.28
C GLN A 126 -42.07 -31.09 1.24
N GLU A 127 -42.14 -30.23 0.22
CA GLU A 127 -43.12 -30.37 -0.87
C GLU A 127 -42.98 -31.70 -1.61
N ILE A 128 -41.75 -32.14 -1.89
CA ILE A 128 -41.49 -33.46 -2.48
C ILE A 128 -42.04 -34.58 -1.58
N GLN A 129 -41.86 -34.47 -0.27
CA GLN A 129 -42.36 -35.47 0.67
C GLN A 129 -43.90 -35.49 0.71
N ASP A 130 -44.53 -34.32 0.71
CA ASP A 130 -45.99 -34.20 0.70
C ASP A 130 -46.60 -34.76 -0.59
N LEU A 131 -45.99 -34.46 -1.75
CA LEU A 131 -46.39 -35.01 -3.04
C LEU A 131 -46.22 -36.54 -3.10
N LYS A 132 -45.14 -37.09 -2.50
CA LYS A 132 -44.96 -38.55 -2.39
C LYS A 132 -46.06 -39.19 -1.55
N ASN A 133 -46.40 -38.59 -0.41
CA ASN A 133 -47.46 -39.07 0.47
C ASN A 133 -48.83 -39.03 -0.24
N GLU A 134 -49.13 -37.96 -0.98
CA GLU A 134 -50.38 -37.85 -1.72
C GLU A 134 -50.45 -38.84 -2.89
N ARG A 135 -49.34 -39.04 -3.61
CA ARG A 135 -49.23 -40.08 -4.64
C ARG A 135 -49.56 -41.46 -4.07
N GLU A 136 -49.02 -41.80 -2.91
CA GLU A 136 -49.28 -43.08 -2.23
C GLU A 136 -50.77 -43.24 -1.86
N ARG A 137 -51.38 -42.18 -1.31
CA ARG A 137 -52.83 -42.18 -1.02
C ARG A 137 -53.68 -42.36 -2.28
N LEU A 138 -53.29 -41.72 -3.39
CA LEU A 138 -53.99 -41.85 -4.66
C LEU A 138 -53.87 -43.27 -5.24
N ILE A 139 -52.69 -43.89 -5.12
CA ILE A 139 -52.48 -45.30 -5.51
C ILE A 139 -53.42 -46.20 -4.70
N GLN A 140 -53.44 -46.06 -3.37
CA GLN A 140 -54.33 -46.86 -2.51
C GLN A 140 -55.81 -46.67 -2.85
N LYS A 141 -56.24 -45.42 -3.12
CA LYS A 141 -57.61 -45.13 -3.57
C LYS A 141 -57.92 -45.76 -4.92
N ASN A 142 -56.95 -45.74 -5.85
CA ASN A 142 -57.09 -46.36 -7.17
C ASN A 142 -57.23 -47.87 -7.07
N ASP A 143 -56.37 -48.53 -6.28
CA ASP A 143 -56.44 -49.97 -6.02
C ASP A 143 -57.78 -50.38 -5.41
N HIS A 144 -58.28 -49.62 -4.42
CA HIS A 144 -59.61 -49.87 -3.84
C HIS A 144 -60.74 -49.72 -4.85
N ALA A 145 -60.69 -48.68 -5.69
CA ALA A 145 -61.66 -48.48 -6.75
C ALA A 145 -61.62 -49.63 -7.77
N LYS A 146 -60.42 -50.08 -8.16
CA LYS A 146 -60.21 -51.23 -9.05
C LYS A 146 -60.81 -52.51 -8.46
N ASN A 147 -60.54 -52.81 -7.19
CA ASN A 147 -61.12 -53.97 -6.50
C ASN A 147 -62.65 -53.92 -6.45
N LYS A 148 -63.24 -52.74 -6.23
CA LYS A 148 -64.69 -52.55 -6.29
C LYS A 148 -65.25 -52.82 -7.69
N VAL A 149 -64.58 -52.34 -8.72
CA VAL A 149 -64.97 -52.59 -10.12
C VAL A 149 -64.90 -54.08 -10.43
N GLU A 150 -63.82 -54.77 -10.03
CA GLU A 150 -63.68 -56.22 -10.20
C GLU A 150 -64.80 -56.99 -9.47
N ALA A 151 -65.15 -56.61 -8.24
CA ALA A 151 -66.25 -57.21 -7.50
C ALA A 151 -67.62 -56.98 -8.18
N ILE A 152 -67.85 -55.79 -8.74
CA ILE A 152 -69.06 -55.49 -9.52
C ILE A 152 -69.10 -56.35 -10.78
N ILE A 153 -67.98 -56.48 -11.51
CA ILE A 153 -67.87 -57.35 -12.69
C ILE A 153 -68.20 -58.79 -12.34
N GLN A 154 -67.64 -59.33 -11.25
CA GLN A 154 -67.93 -60.69 -10.78
C GLN A 154 -69.43 -60.87 -10.46
N ARG A 155 -70.03 -59.92 -9.74
CA ARG A 155 -71.46 -59.97 -9.41
C ARG A 155 -72.36 -59.90 -10.64
N LEU A 156 -72.02 -59.04 -11.61
CA LEU A 156 -72.73 -58.95 -12.89
C LEU A 156 -72.60 -60.25 -13.70
N SER A 157 -71.44 -60.91 -13.66
CA SER A 157 -71.25 -62.20 -14.31
C SER A 157 -72.14 -63.30 -13.73
N ILE A 158 -72.26 -63.38 -12.39
CA ILE A 158 -73.14 -64.35 -11.72
C ILE A 158 -74.60 -64.08 -12.07
N LEU A 159 -75.03 -62.82 -11.96
CA LEU A 159 -76.41 -62.45 -12.27
C LEU A 159 -76.77 -62.74 -13.73
N GLY A 160 -75.83 -62.52 -14.66
CA GLY A 160 -76.00 -62.91 -16.07
C GLY A 160 -76.25 -64.41 -16.23
N THR A 161 -75.51 -65.26 -15.54
CA THR A 161 -75.72 -66.71 -15.59
C THR A 161 -77.04 -67.16 -14.95
N GLU A 162 -77.46 -66.54 -13.84
CA GLU A 162 -78.75 -66.82 -13.20
C GLU A 162 -79.92 -66.37 -14.08
N GLN A 163 -79.80 -65.21 -14.72
CA GLN A 163 -80.82 -64.69 -15.65
C GLN A 163 -80.93 -65.56 -16.90
N ASP A 164 -79.81 -66.07 -17.43
CA ASP A 164 -79.79 -67.02 -18.54
C ASP A 164 -80.39 -68.39 -18.14
N GLN A 165 -80.12 -68.87 -16.92
CA GLN A 165 -80.75 -70.08 -16.39
C GLN A 165 -82.28 -69.93 -16.26
N HIS A 166 -82.75 -68.82 -15.69
CA HIS A 166 -84.18 -68.55 -15.62
C HIS A 166 -84.81 -68.39 -17.01
N ALA A 167 -84.10 -67.80 -17.98
CA ALA A 167 -84.57 -67.73 -19.36
C ALA A 167 -84.66 -69.13 -20.02
N GLN A 168 -83.70 -70.02 -19.74
CA GLN A 168 -83.76 -71.43 -20.20
C GLN A 168 -84.88 -72.22 -19.51
N GLU A 169 -85.09 -72.06 -18.21
CA GLU A 169 -86.20 -72.69 -17.47
C GLU A 169 -87.56 -72.22 -17.98
N ILE A 170 -87.73 -70.91 -18.24
CA ILE A 170 -88.94 -70.36 -18.84
C ILE A 170 -89.14 -70.91 -20.25
N ALA A 171 -88.09 -71.03 -21.06
CA ALA A 171 -88.17 -71.63 -22.40
C ALA A 171 -88.54 -73.13 -22.36
N GLN A 172 -88.03 -73.89 -21.39
CA GLN A 172 -88.39 -75.29 -21.17
C GLN A 172 -89.84 -75.46 -20.67
N LEU A 173 -90.34 -74.54 -19.85
CA LEU A 173 -91.74 -74.53 -19.43
C LEU A 173 -92.70 -74.07 -20.56
N ALA A 174 -92.22 -73.22 -21.48
CA ALA A 174 -92.96 -72.80 -22.67
C ALA A 174 -92.99 -73.88 -23.78
N HIS A 175 -92.07 -74.85 -23.74
CA HIS A 175 -92.06 -76.01 -24.62
C HIS A 175 -92.04 -77.31 -23.78
N PRO A 176 -93.19 -77.80 -23.30
CA PRO A 176 -93.26 -79.10 -22.68
C PRO A 176 -92.81 -80.12 -23.72
N THR A 177 -91.82 -80.93 -23.37
CA THR A 177 -91.37 -82.03 -24.20
C THR A 177 -92.53 -83.01 -24.35
N ASP A 178 -93.07 -83.12 -25.56
CA ASP A 178 -93.97 -84.20 -25.97
C ASP A 178 -93.22 -85.54 -25.81
N ALA A 179 -93.35 -86.15 -24.64
CA ALA A 179 -92.95 -87.53 -24.39
C ALA A 179 -93.62 -88.08 -23.12
N ASN A 180 -94.96 -88.22 -23.16
CA ASN A 180 -95.66 -89.36 -22.56
C ASN A 180 -97.12 -89.40 -23.01
N GLU A 181 -97.42 -90.17 -24.07
CA GLU A 181 -98.32 -91.34 -24.05
C GLU A 181 -98.49 -91.92 -25.47
N GLU A 182 -98.23 -93.22 -25.61
CA GLU A 182 -98.50 -94.06 -26.78
C GLU A 182 -100.01 -94.33 -26.94
N ALA A 183 -100.55 -94.23 -28.17
CA ALA A 183 -101.63 -95.06 -28.75
C ALA A 183 -102.06 -94.55 -30.13
#